data_AF-A0A6G0NBU2-F1
#
_entry.id   AF-A0A6G0NBU2-F1
#
_cell.length_a   1.000
_cell.length_b   1.000
_cell.length_c   1.000
_cell.angle_alpha   90.00
_cell.angle_beta   90.00
_cell.angle_gamma   90.00
#
_symmetry.space_group_name_H-M   'P 1'
#
loop_
_entity.id
_entity.type
_entity.pdbx_description
1 polymer ?
#
loop_
_entity_poly.entity_id
_entity_poly.type
_entity_poly.pdbx_seq_one_letter_code
_entity_poly.pdbx_strand_id
1 'polypeptide(L)' 'MEDQQDLMVEGVTAFAPSPAASYRYVIELKGSKMSIRMEDRTSKKQWYKCDMAKTDYVSTANAIPDATVADYVKIL' A
#
# COMPACT_ATOMS: atom_id res chain seq x y z
N MET A 1 6.87 23.03 8.92
CA MET A 1 5.61 22.54 8.32
C MET A 1 6.07 21.56 7.28
N GLU A 2 6.08 20.26 7.61
CA GLU A 2 6.46 19.24 6.63
C GLU A 2 5.34 19.18 5.60
N ASP A 3 5.67 19.46 4.34
CA ASP A 3 4.76 19.30 3.23
C ASP A 3 4.27 17.84 3.23
N GLN A 4 3.00 17.63 3.56
CA GLN A 4 2.37 16.33 3.48
C GLN A 4 2.26 15.97 2.00
N GLN A 5 3.19 15.14 1.52
CA GLN A 5 3.15 14.63 0.16
C GLN A 5 1.99 13.66 0.00
N ASP A 6 1.02 14.07 -0.80
CA ASP A 6 0.03 13.14 -1.35
C ASP A 6 0.76 12.23 -2.36
N LEU A 7 0.66 10.92 -2.16
CA LEU A 7 1.31 9.91 -2.99
C LEU A 7 0.29 8.88 -3.43
N MET A 8 0.46 8.38 -4.65
CA MET A 8 -0.32 7.27 -5.19
C MET A 8 0.62 6.36 -5.97
N VAL A 9 0.57 5.07 -5.66
CA VAL A 9 1.34 4.03 -6.36
C VAL A 9 0.36 2.96 -6.83
N GLU A 10 0.45 2.63 -8.10
CA GLU A 10 -0.31 1.54 -8.71
C GLU A 10 0.62 0.39 -9.09
N GLY A 11 0.12 -0.83 -9.08
CA GLY A 11 0.90 -1.97 -9.51
C GLY A 11 0.10 -3.25 -9.66
N VAL A 12 0.83 -4.33 -9.96
CA VAL A 12 0.28 -5.68 -10.06
C VAL A 12 1.10 -6.60 -9.16
N THR A 13 0.43 -7.43 -8.37
CA THR A 13 1.07 -8.45 -7.52
C THR A 13 0.41 -9.81 -7.70
N ALA A 14 1.14 -10.87 -7.36
CA ALA A 14 0.62 -12.23 -7.26
C ALA A 14 1.22 -12.87 -6.01
N PHE A 15 0.41 -13.65 -5.29
CA PHE A 15 0.83 -14.29 -4.02
C PHE A 15 1.25 -15.76 -4.20
N ALA A 16 1.13 -16.29 -5.41
CA ALA A 16 1.57 -17.63 -5.77
C ALA A 16 2.22 -17.62 -7.18
N PRO A 17 3.09 -18.60 -7.49
CA PRO A 17 3.69 -18.73 -8.82
C PRO A 17 2.64 -18.91 -9.91
N SER A 18 2.99 -18.53 -11.14
CA SER A 18 2.15 -18.78 -12.30
C SER A 18 1.84 -20.29 -12.45
N PRO A 19 0.61 -20.69 -12.80
CA PRO A 19 -0.55 -19.86 -13.11
C PRO A 19 -1.43 -19.60 -11.88
N ALA A 20 -1.23 -18.46 -11.21
CA ALA A 20 -2.06 -18.02 -10.09
C ALA A 20 -2.81 -16.72 -10.40
N ALA A 21 -3.79 -16.39 -9.56
CA ALA A 21 -4.47 -15.10 -9.63
C ALA A 21 -3.46 -13.95 -9.45
N SER A 22 -3.65 -12.91 -10.26
CA SER A 22 -2.92 -11.65 -10.11
C SER A 22 -3.89 -10.54 -9.76
N TYR A 23 -3.38 -9.57 -9.01
CA TYR A 23 -4.16 -8.51 -8.41
C TYR A 23 -3.60 -7.16 -8.84
N ARG A 24 -4.46 -6.24 -9.26
CA ARG A 24 -4.10 -4.82 -9.36
C ARG A 24 -4.22 -4.20 -7.98
N TYR A 25 -3.25 -3.39 -7.59
CA TYR A 25 -3.32 -2.64 -6.35
C TYR A 25 -3.10 -1.15 -6.58
N VAL A 26 -3.68 -0.35 -5.69
CA VAL A 26 -3.40 1.08 -5.53
C VAL A 26 -3.12 1.32 -4.06
N ILE A 27 -2.00 1.96 -3.73
CA ILE A 27 -1.68 2.43 -2.39
C ILE A 27 -1.61 3.95 -2.45
N GLU A 28 -2.36 4.62 -1.57
CA GLU A 28 -2.39 6.08 -1.52
C GLU A 28 -1.96 6.56 -0.13
N LEU A 29 -1.24 7.68 -0.09
CA LEU A 29 -1.00 8.47 1.11
C LEU A 29 -1.68 9.81 0.93
N LYS A 30 -2.59 10.15 1.84
CA LYS A 30 -3.26 11.45 1.87
C LYS A 30 -3.39 11.94 3.29
N GLY A 31 -2.96 13.18 3.56
CA GLY A 31 -3.01 13.74 4.91
C GLY A 31 -2.36 12.83 5.97
N SER A 32 -1.22 12.22 5.63
CA SER A 32 -0.49 11.25 6.46
C SER A 32 -1.21 9.92 6.76
N LYS A 33 -2.35 9.65 6.13
CA LYS A 33 -3.07 8.38 6.24
C LYS A 33 -2.95 7.56 4.97
N MET A 34 -2.73 6.25 5.14
CA MET A 34 -2.60 5.33 4.02
C MET A 34 -3.94 4.68 3.67
N SER A 35 -4.19 4.48 2.39
CA SER A 35 -5.25 3.63 1.86
C SER A 35 -4.64 2.56 0.94
N ILE A 36 -5.28 1.39 0.87
CA ILE A 36 -4.94 0.35 -0.10
C ILE A 36 -6.22 -0.20 -0.72
N ARG A 37 -6.24 -0.27 -2.05
CA ARG A 37 -7.24 -0.98 -2.83
C ARG A 37 -6.57 -2.13 -3.57
N MET A 38 -7.23 -3.29 -3.58
CA MET A 38 -6.82 -4.45 -4.35
C MET A 38 -7.98 -4.95 -5.19
N GLU A 39 -7.71 -5.34 -6.43
CA GLU A 39 -8.67 -5.94 -7.37
C GLU A 39 -8.09 -7.24 -7.93
N ASP A 40 -8.82 -8.35 -7.76
CA ASP A 40 -8.56 -9.59 -8.49
C ASP A 40 -8.80 -9.37 -9.99
N ARG A 41 -7.77 -9.57 -10.82
CA ARG A 41 -7.85 -9.27 -12.26
C ARG A 41 -8.77 -10.23 -13.02
N THR A 42 -9.03 -11.43 -12.48
CA THR A 42 -9.88 -12.46 -13.07
C THR A 42 -11.33 -12.28 -12.60
N SER A 43 -11.56 -12.33 -11.29
CA SER A 43 -12.93 -12.30 -10.73
C SER A 43 -13.51 -10.89 -10.60
N LYS A 44 -12.68 -9.85 -10.73
CA LYS A 44 -13.02 -8.43 -10.52
C LYS A 44 -13.49 -8.09 -9.10
N LYS A 45 -13.38 -9.02 -8.15
CA LYS A 45 -13.61 -8.75 -6.72
C LYS A 45 -12.60 -7.72 -6.22
N GLN A 46 -13.07 -6.84 -5.34
CA GLN A 46 -12.30 -5.72 -4.83
C GLN A 46 -12.32 -5.69 -3.32
N TRP A 47 -11.20 -5.26 -2.75
CA TRP A 47 -11.02 -5.01 -1.33
C TRP A 47 -10.42 -3.61 -1.16
N TYR A 48 -10.87 -2.92 -0.13
CA TYR A 48 -10.42 -1.57 0.17
C TYR A 48 -10.28 -1.39 1.68
N LYS A 49 -9.17 -0.78 2.08
CA LYS A 49 -8.91 -0.38 3.46
C LYS A 49 -8.36 1.05 3.45
N CYS A 50 -8.99 1.95 4.20
CA CYS A 50 -8.64 3.37 4.26
C CYS A 50 -8.27 3.82 5.67
N ASP A 51 -7.88 5.09 5.77
CA ASP A 51 -7.62 5.81 7.01
C ASP A 51 -6.60 5.13 7.94
N MET A 52 -5.65 4.37 7.38
CA MET A 52 -4.65 3.67 8.18
C MET A 52 -3.59 4.65 8.68
N ALA A 53 -3.43 4.73 10.00
CA ALA A 53 -2.30 5.39 10.63
C ALA A 53 -1.04 4.53 10.52
N LYS A 54 0.14 5.12 10.70
CA LYS A 54 1.43 4.40 10.63
C LYS A 54 1.45 3.13 11.49
N THR A 55 0.86 3.19 12.67
CA THR A 55 0.79 2.07 13.63
C THR A 55 -0.08 0.89 13.16
N ASP A 56 -0.92 1.07 12.14
CA ASP A 56 -1.77 0.00 11.60
C ASP A 56 -1.03 -0.93 10.64
N TYR A 57 0.09 -0.47 10.06
CA TYR A 57 0.89 -1.23 9.09
C TYR A 57 2.39 -1.29 9.42
N VAL A 58 2.87 -0.48 10.36
CA VAL A 58 4.23 -0.55 10.90
C VAL A 58 4.20 -1.06 12.34
N SER A 59 4.93 -2.13 12.55
CA SER A 59 5.22 -2.77 13.82
C SER A 59 6.73 -2.70 14.09
N THR A 60 7.15 -3.16 15.28
CA THR A 60 8.58 -3.29 15.60
C THR A 60 9.31 -4.26 14.67
N ALA A 61 8.60 -5.21 14.03
CA ALA A 61 9.21 -6.22 13.16
C ALA A 61 9.51 -5.73 11.73
N ASN A 62 8.83 -4.69 11.27
CA ASN A 62 8.99 -4.14 9.91
C ASN A 62 9.33 -2.64 9.91
N ALA A 63 9.70 -2.07 11.06
CA ALA A 63 10.15 -0.70 11.17
C ALA A 63 11.54 -0.54 10.53
N ILE A 64 11.62 0.31 9.51
CA ILE A 64 12.86 0.73 8.86
C ILE A 64 13.38 2.00 9.57
N PRO A 65 14.64 2.03 10.03
CA PRO A 65 15.25 3.22 10.62
C PRO A 65 15.14 4.44 9.68
N ASP A 66 14.82 5.60 10.25
CA ASP A 66 14.68 6.89 9.55
C ASP A 66 13.63 6.93 8.42
N ALA A 67 12.84 5.87 8.23
CA ALA A 67 11.80 5.83 7.21
C ALA A 67 10.58 6.69 7.58
N THR A 68 10.27 7.61 6.67
CA THR A 68 9.06 8.43 6.67
C THR A 68 7.85 7.58 6.25
N VAL A 69 6.64 8.12 6.40
CA VAL A 69 5.42 7.44 5.93
C VAL A 69 5.44 7.22 4.40
N ALA A 70 6.01 8.17 3.66
CA ALA A 70 6.13 8.09 2.20
C ALA A 70 7.00 6.91 1.74
N ASP A 71 8.01 6.55 2.53
CA ASP A 71 8.95 5.47 2.21
C ASP A 71 8.29 4.09 2.30
N TYR A 72 7.22 3.92 3.08
CA TYR A 72 6.45 2.67 3.13
C TYR A 72 5.49 2.51 1.95
N VAL A 73 5.22 3.57 1.19
CA VAL A 73 4.30 3.57 0.04
C VAL A 73 5.07 3.32 -1.26
N LYS A 74 6.32 3.78 -1.33
CA LYS A 74 7.20 3.55 -2.48
C LYS A 74 8.00 2.27 -2.28
N ILE A 75 8.03 1.43 -3.29
CA ILE A 75 9.00 0.34 -3.37
C ILE A 75 10.35 0.98 -3.69
N LEU A 76 11.36 0.78 -2.83
CA LEU A 76 12.77 1.04 -3.15
C LEU A 76 13.28 0.03 -4.19
#